data_AF-A0A2E2XNB6-F1
#
_entry.id   AF-A0A2E2XNB6-F1
#
_cell.length_a   1.000
_cell.length_b   1.000
_cell.length_c   1.000
_cell.angle_alpha   90.00
_cell.angle_beta   90.00
_cell.angle_gamma   90.00
#
_symmetry.space_group_name_H-M   'P 1'
#
loop_
_entity.id
_entity.type
_entity.pdbx_description
1 polymer ?
#
loop_
_entity_poly.entity_id
_entity_poly.type
_entity_poly.pdbx_seq_one_letter_code
_entity_poly.pdbx_strand_id
1 'polypeptide(L)'
;MVALMAILQATYGVYAYLDPSAFSELRGTELFSVGDSDWVAIYASRTLFVAFIIGFLLIRKEFKLLMWSALFGTVMPITDAWLAYQAGAESVVVYKHIATIVYLLITSFLLRFVRAEDCRV
;
A
#
# COMPACT_ATOMS: atom_id res chain seq x y z
N MET A 1 10.01 5.08 8.66
CA MET A 1 9.10 3.99 8.25
C MET A 1 7.92 4.52 7.42
N VAL A 2 7.05 5.36 7.97
CA VAL A 2 5.87 5.90 7.24
C VAL A 2 6.23 6.68 5.97
N ALA A 3 7.21 7.59 6.03
CA ALA A 3 7.67 8.36 4.85
C ALA A 3 8.15 7.46 3.70
N LEU A 4 8.99 6.47 4.02
CA LEU A 4 9.50 5.51 3.04
C LEU A 4 8.36 4.73 2.38
N MET A 5 7.34 4.34 3.16
CA MET A 5 6.19 3.62 2.62
C MET A 5 5.34 4.51 1.70
N ALA A 6 5.12 5.78 2.06
CA ALA A 6 4.39 6.72 1.21
C ALA A 6 5.12 6.95 -0.12
N ILE A 7 6.45 7.12 -0.08
CA ILE A 7 7.28 7.25 -1.29
C ILE A 7 7.22 5.96 -2.12
N LEU A 8 7.38 4.80 -1.50
CA LEU A 8 7.32 3.51 -2.19
C LEU A 8 5.97 3.31 -2.89
N GLN A 9 4.87 3.64 -2.23
CA GLN A 9 3.53 3.58 -2.83
C GLN A 9 3.38 4.57 -3.98
N ALA A 10 3.87 5.81 -3.83
CA ALA A 10 3.87 6.78 -4.91
C ALA A 10 4.65 6.25 -6.14
N THR A 11 5.83 5.68 -5.93
CA THR A 11 6.64 5.07 -6.98
C THR A 11 5.90 3.92 -7.67
N TYR A 12 5.26 3.01 -6.92
CA TYR A 12 4.49 1.91 -7.52
C TYR A 12 3.24 2.40 -8.25
N GLY A 13 2.55 3.42 -7.73
CA GLY A 13 1.40 4.02 -8.40
C GLY A 13 1.79 4.68 -9.73
N VAL A 14 2.91 5.40 -9.77
CA VAL A 14 3.45 5.96 -11.02
C VAL A 14 3.90 4.85 -11.97
N TYR A 15 4.62 3.84 -11.47
CA TYR A 15 5.08 2.72 -12.29
C TYR A 15 3.93 1.97 -12.97
N ALA A 16 2.84 1.72 -12.24
CA ALA A 16 1.64 1.06 -12.77
C ALA A 16 0.94 1.87 -13.88
N TYR A 17 1.05 3.20 -13.89
CA TYR A 17 0.56 4.03 -15.00
C TYR A 17 1.50 4.05 -16.21
N LEU A 18 2.82 4.02 -15.97
CA LEU A 18 3.82 4.08 -17.04
C LEU A 18 3.91 2.76 -17.82
N ASP A 19 3.84 1.64 -17.11
CA ASP A 19 3.92 0.30 -17.71
C ASP A 19 2.98 -0.68 -16.98
N PRO A 20 1.68 -0.69 -17.36
CA PRO A 20 0.70 -1.57 -16.74
C PRO A 20 1.01 -3.06 -16.88
N SER A 21 1.63 -3.47 -17.99
CA SER A 21 1.96 -4.87 -18.26
C SER A 21 3.07 -5.35 -17.34
N ALA A 22 4.19 -4.63 -17.31
CA ALA A 22 5.31 -5.01 -16.46
C ALA A 22 4.94 -4.91 -14.96
N PHE A 23 4.09 -3.94 -14.59
CA PHE A 23 3.57 -3.87 -13.22
C PHE A 23 2.72 -5.09 -12.86
N SER A 24 1.85 -5.55 -13.76
CA SER A 24 1.00 -6.73 -13.54
C SER A 24 1.86 -7.99 -13.35
N GLU A 25 2.87 -8.19 -14.19
CA GLU A 25 3.82 -9.31 -14.08
C GLU A 25 4.57 -9.27 -12.72
N LEU A 26 5.02 -8.09 -12.28
CA LEU A 26 5.67 -7.92 -10.98
C LEU A 26 4.76 -8.32 -9.81
N ARG A 27 3.44 -8.19 -9.98
CA ARG A 27 2.41 -8.58 -8.99
C ARG A 27 1.94 -10.01 -9.15
N GLY A 28 2.47 -10.76 -10.12
CA GLY A 28 2.12 -12.16 -10.36
C GLY A 28 0.77 -12.34 -11.04
N THR A 29 0.31 -11.33 -11.79
CA THR A 29 -0.91 -11.39 -12.58
C THR A 29 -0.59 -11.15 -14.05
N GLU A 30 -1.16 -11.95 -14.94
CA GLU A 30 -1.06 -11.72 -16.38
C GLU A 30 -2.24 -10.87 -16.87
N LEU A 31 -1.97 -9.96 -17.80
CA LEU A 31 -3.02 -9.28 -18.55
C LEU A 31 -3.35 -10.13 -19.77
N PHE A 32 -4.55 -10.71 -19.81
CA PHE A 32 -5.01 -11.58 -20.91
C PHE A 32 -5.64 -10.77 -22.04
N SER A 33 -6.11 -9.56 -21.74
CA SER A 33 -6.73 -8.65 -22.70
C SER A 33 -6.28 -7.20 -22.48
N VAL A 34 -6.43 -6.36 -23.53
CA VAL A 34 -6.15 -4.92 -23.42
C VAL A 34 -7.02 -4.25 -22.36
N GLY A 35 -8.27 -4.70 -22.19
CA GLY A 35 -9.18 -4.19 -21.16
C GLY A 35 -8.74 -4.50 -19.73
N ASP A 36 -7.84 -5.46 -19.53
CA ASP A 36 -7.35 -5.80 -18.19
C ASP A 36 -6.45 -4.68 -17.62
N SER A 37 -5.87 -3.86 -18.50
CA SER A 37 -5.07 -2.70 -18.11
C SER A 37 -5.87 -1.63 -17.34
N ASP A 38 -7.20 -1.59 -17.51
CA ASP A 38 -8.08 -0.70 -16.74
C ASP A 38 -8.02 -1.02 -15.24
N TRP A 39 -7.89 -2.30 -14.87
CA TRP A 39 -7.71 -2.72 -13.47
C TRP A 39 -6.39 -2.22 -12.89
N VAL A 40 -5.33 -2.23 -13.69
CA VAL A 40 -4.01 -1.72 -13.28
C VAL A 40 -4.06 -0.21 -13.09
N ALA A 41 -4.75 0.52 -13.98
CA ALA A 41 -4.95 1.96 -13.84
C ALA A 41 -5.78 2.32 -12.60
N ILE A 42 -6.83 1.55 -12.29
CA ILE A 42 -7.62 1.71 -11.06
C ILE A 42 -6.74 1.44 -9.82
N TYR A 43 -5.93 0.38 -9.84
CA TYR A 43 -4.98 0.08 -8.77
C TYR A 43 -3.97 1.23 -8.56
N ALA A 44 -3.42 1.75 -9.66
CA ALA A 44 -2.48 2.87 -9.65
C ALA A 44 -3.10 4.12 -9.01
N SER A 45 -4.33 4.47 -9.42
CA SER A 45 -5.07 5.62 -8.88
C SER A 45 -5.25 5.53 -7.36
N ARG A 46 -5.65 4.34 -6.87
CA ARG A 46 -5.88 4.08 -5.45
C ARG A 46 -4.58 4.14 -4.66
N THR A 47 -3.51 3.60 -5.22
CA THR A 47 -2.19 3.59 -4.58
C THR A 47 -1.65 5.01 -4.44
N LEU A 48 -1.78 5.85 -5.48
CA LEU A 48 -1.41 7.27 -5.39
C LEU A 48 -2.28 8.03 -4.39
N PHE A 49 -3.59 7.77 -4.39
CA PHE A 49 -4.51 8.39 -3.42
C PHE A 49 -4.08 8.11 -1.97
N VAL A 50 -3.76 6.85 -1.65
CA VAL A 50 -3.24 6.47 -0.33
C VAL A 50 -1.90 7.14 -0.06
N ALA A 51 -0.95 7.10 -1.00
CA ALA A 51 0.36 7.71 -0.85
C ALA A 51 0.27 9.21 -0.53
N PHE A 52 -0.60 9.95 -1.23
CA PHE A 52 -0.81 11.38 -1.00
C PHE A 52 -1.48 11.68 0.33
N ILE A 53 -2.51 10.92 0.72
CA ILE A 53 -3.14 11.11 2.04
C ILE A 53 -2.13 10.83 3.17
N ILE A 54 -1.40 9.72 3.09
CA ILE A 54 -0.42 9.37 4.12
C ILE A 54 0.73 10.40 4.16
N GLY A 55 1.22 10.83 3.00
CA GLY A 55 2.23 11.88 2.90
C GLY A 55 1.75 13.20 3.50
N PHE A 56 0.53 13.62 3.18
CA PHE A 56 -0.09 14.84 3.73
C PHE A 56 -0.25 14.76 5.25
N LEU A 57 -0.81 13.66 5.78
CA LEU A 57 -0.96 13.45 7.22
C LEU A 57 0.39 13.44 7.95
N LEU A 58 1.43 12.90 7.32
CA LEU A 58 2.79 12.90 7.87
C LEU A 58 3.39 14.32 7.92
N ILE A 59 3.24 15.11 6.86
CA ILE A 59 3.67 16.53 6.84
C ILE A 59 2.93 17.32 7.91
N ARG A 60 1.63 17.05 8.09
CA ARG A 60 0.80 17.65 9.12
C ARG A 60 1.08 17.13 10.53
N LYS A 61 1.92 16.09 10.67
CA LYS A 61 2.24 15.40 11.93
C LYS A 61 1.00 14.84 12.65
N GLU A 62 -0.01 14.42 11.88
CA GLU A 62 -1.26 13.85 12.40
C GLU A 62 -1.10 12.36 12.72
N PHE A 63 -0.25 12.03 13.70
CA PHE A 63 0.12 10.64 14.01
C PHE A 63 -1.05 9.76 14.45
N LYS A 64 -2.07 10.35 15.10
CA LYS A 64 -3.29 9.62 15.46
C LYS A 64 -4.06 9.18 14.22
N LEU A 65 -4.15 10.01 13.19
CA LEU A 65 -4.79 9.65 11.93
C LEU A 65 -3.93 8.62 11.18
N LEU A 66 -2.61 8.81 11.12
CA LEU A 66 -1.70 7.83 10.53
C LEU A 66 -1.80 6.44 11.19
N MET A 67 -1.98 6.38 12.50
CA MET A 67 -2.19 5.15 13.25
C MET A 67 -3.44 4.41 12.73
N TRP A 68 -4.58 5.10 12.69
CA TRP A 68 -5.83 4.52 12.19
C TRP A 68 -5.76 4.19 10.71
N SER A 69 -5.12 5.03 9.90
CA SER A 69 -4.90 4.76 8.47
C SER A 69 -4.06 3.50 8.27
N ALA A 70 -3.03 3.25 9.10
CA ALA A 70 -2.26 2.02 9.04
C ALA A 70 -3.12 0.79 9.42
N LEU A 71 -3.92 0.90 10.48
CA LEU A 71 -4.81 -0.19 10.89
C LEU A 71 -5.86 -0.51 9.82
N PHE A 72 -6.60 0.49 9.33
CA PHE A 72 -7.63 0.28 8.31
C PHE A 72 -7.02 -0.04 6.94
N GLY A 73 -5.80 0.41 6.68
CA GLY A 73 -5.03 0.05 5.50
C GLY A 73 -4.77 -1.45 5.37
N THR A 74 -4.88 -2.23 6.45
CA THR A 74 -4.74 -3.70 6.41
C THR A 74 -5.81 -4.38 5.57
N VAL A 75 -6.98 -3.75 5.37
CA VAL A 75 -8.07 -4.31 4.58
C VAL A 75 -7.60 -4.67 3.17
N MET A 76 -6.82 -3.79 2.52
CA MET A 76 -6.36 -4.00 1.15
C MET A 76 -5.42 -5.21 1.00
N PRO A 77 -4.27 -5.31 1.70
CA PRO A 77 -3.40 -6.48 1.57
C PRO A 77 -4.03 -7.77 2.11
N ILE A 78 -5.02 -7.72 3.01
CA ILE A 78 -5.81 -8.91 3.38
C ILE A 78 -6.60 -9.42 2.17
N THR A 79 -7.34 -8.53 1.51
CA THR A 79 -8.09 -8.88 0.30
C THR A 79 -7.16 -9.35 -0.81
N ASP A 80 -6.04 -8.66 -1.03
CA ASP A 80 -5.07 -9.02 -2.07
C ASP A 80 -4.42 -10.39 -1.79
N ALA A 81 -4.04 -10.69 -0.54
CA ALA A 81 -3.49 -12.01 -0.17
C ALA A 81 -4.49 -13.13 -0.45
N TRP A 82 -5.77 -12.89 -0.12
CA TRP A 82 -6.85 -13.85 -0.33
C TRP A 82 -7.11 -14.10 -1.81
N LEU A 83 -7.16 -13.04 -2.63
CA LEU A 83 -7.33 -13.16 -4.08
C LEU A 83 -6.14 -13.85 -4.73
N ALA A 84 -4.91 -13.50 -4.35
CA ALA A 84 -3.70 -14.14 -4.86
C ALA A 84 -3.67 -15.64 -4.53
N TYR A 85 -4.06 -16.02 -3.31
CA TYR A 85 -4.18 -17.42 -2.91
C TYR A 85 -5.23 -18.17 -3.75
N GLN A 86 -6.41 -17.58 -3.96
CA GLN A 86 -7.46 -18.19 -4.79
C GLN A 86 -7.05 -18.34 -6.27
N ALA A 87 -6.29 -17.37 -6.80
CA ALA A 87 -5.81 -17.40 -8.17
C ALA A 87 -4.67 -18.41 -8.39
N GLY A 88 -4.18 -19.07 -7.34
CA GLY A 88 -3.03 -19.99 -7.45
C GLY A 88 -1.72 -19.26 -7.76
N ALA A 89 -1.60 -17.98 -7.39
CA ALA A 89 -0.37 -17.22 -7.59
C ALA A 89 0.80 -17.82 -6.81
N GLU A 90 2.02 -17.52 -7.23
CA GLU A 90 3.22 -17.97 -6.54
C GLU A 90 3.21 -17.58 -5.06
N SER A 91 3.64 -18.48 -4.17
CA SER A 91 3.63 -18.26 -2.72
C SER A 91 4.37 -16.99 -2.30
N VAL A 92 5.39 -16.57 -3.05
CA VAL A 92 6.13 -15.32 -2.80
C VAL A 92 5.23 -14.08 -2.88
N VAL A 93 4.21 -14.08 -3.74
CA VAL A 93 3.24 -12.98 -3.88
C VAL A 93 2.38 -12.91 -2.62
N VAL A 94 1.82 -14.05 -2.18
CA VAL A 94 1.02 -14.14 -0.95
C VAL A 94 1.83 -13.70 0.27
N TYR A 95 3.09 -14.14 0.37
CA TYR A 95 3.97 -13.74 1.48
C TYR A 95 4.28 -12.24 1.50
N LYS A 96 4.41 -11.57 0.34
CA LYS A 96 4.55 -10.10 0.27
C LYS A 96 3.33 -9.40 0.90
N HIS A 97 2.12 -9.90 0.65
CA HIS A 97 0.91 -9.33 1.25
C HIS A 97 0.84 -9.57 2.76
N ILE A 98 1.15 -10.79 3.22
CA ILE A 98 1.21 -11.11 4.66
C ILE A 98 2.24 -10.21 5.36
N ALA A 99 3.43 -10.04 4.78
CA ALA A 99 4.45 -9.14 5.31
C ALA A 99 3.94 -7.69 5.41
N THR A 100 3.18 -7.24 4.42
CA THR A 100 2.57 -5.89 4.43
C THR A 100 1.52 -5.75 5.54
N ILE A 101 0.69 -6.77 5.78
CA ILE A 101 -0.28 -6.78 6.90
C ILE A 101 0.45 -6.64 8.23
N VAL A 102 1.46 -7.48 8.47
CA VAL A 102 2.27 -7.44 9.71
C VAL A 102 2.94 -6.08 9.87
N TYR A 103 3.53 -5.53 8.80
CA TYR A 103 4.13 -4.21 8.82
C TYR A 103 3.14 -3.11 9.21
N LEU A 104 1.91 -3.14 8.67
CA LEU A 104 0.88 -2.15 8.99
C LEU A 104 0.39 -2.27 10.44
N LEU A 105 0.22 -3.48 10.96
CA LEU A 105 -0.14 -3.72 12.36
C LEU A 105 0.95 -3.20 13.31
N ILE A 106 2.22 -3.49 13.03
CA ILE A 106 3.36 -2.98 13.80
C ILE A 106 3.41 -1.45 13.69
N THR A 107 3.24 -0.89 12.50
CA THR A 107 3.24 0.58 12.29
C THR A 107 2.14 1.25 13.08
N SER A 108 0.91 0.71 13.03
CA SER A 108 -0.21 1.18 13.83
C SER A 108 0.11 1.10 15.33
N PHE A 109 0.69 -0.01 15.80
CA PHE A 109 1.05 -0.15 17.20
C PHE A 109 2.11 0.87 17.65
N LEU A 110 3.17 1.07 16.86
CA LEU A 110 4.25 2.01 17.17
C LEU A 110 3.77 3.47 17.18
N LEU A 111 2.88 3.83 16.24
CA LEU A 111 2.33 5.19 16.16
C LEU A 111 1.52 5.58 17.40
N ARG A 112 0.98 4.62 18.15
CA ARG A 112 0.30 4.88 19.44
C ARG A 112 1.22 5.52 20.49
N PHE A 113 2.52 5.26 20.41
CA PHE A 113 3.50 5.77 21.37
C PHE A 113 4.12 7.10 20.97
N VAL A 114 3.85 7.60 19.77
CA VAL A 114 4.33 8.91 19.32
C VAL A 114 3.49 9.99 20.03
N ARG A 115 4.07 10.64 21.04
CA ARG A 115 3.39 11.70 21.80
C ARG A 115 3.40 13.00 20.98
N ALA A 116 2.30 13.74 21.02
CA ALA A 116 2.17 15.05 20.39
C ALA A 116 3.10 16.13 21.00
N GLU A 117 3.76 15.82 22.11
CA GLU A 117 4.62 16.73 22.89
C GLU A 117 6.01 16.92 22.26
N ASP A 118 6.50 15.98 21.45
CA ASP A 118 7.82 16.05 20.79
C ASP A 118 7.86 17.02 19.60
N CYS A 119 6.83 17.86 19.41
CA CYS A 119 6.68 18.74 18.25
C CYS A 119 6.21 20.16 18.58
N ARG A 120 6.50 20.65 19.79
CA ARG A 120 6.53 22.09 20.08
C ARG A 120 7.98 22.52 20.30
N VAL A 121 8.65 22.93 19.23
CA VAL A 121 9.86 23.77 19.27
C VAL A 121 9.51 25.04 18.50
#